data_AF-A0A9E5NED7-F1
#
_entry.id   AF-A0A9E5NED7-F1
#
_cell.length_a   1.000
_cell.length_b   1.000
_cell.length_c   1.000
_cell.angle_alpha   90.00
_cell.angle_beta   90.00
_cell.angle_gamma   90.00
#
_symmetry.space_group_name_H-M   'P 1'
#
loop_
_entity.id
_entity.type
_entity.pdbx_description
1 polymer ?
#
loop_
_entity_poly.entity_id
_entity_poly.type
_entity_poly.pdbx_seq_one_letter_code
_entity_poly.pdbx_strand_id
1 'polypeptide(L)'
;MMGHSSLAGYLPLCDSNATTLEMGEREILPAIKEIPVAAGLLGADPTRDIGRLLDRVKEAGFSGILNCPTLACVDGMFRQNLEETGLSYAKEIEMIRLARERDLFTH
;
A
#
# COMPACT_ATOMS: atom_id res chain seq x y z
N MET A 1 3.57 -13.04 6.93
CA MET A 1 4.41 -13.20 5.71
C MET A 1 5.60 -14.09 6.04
N MET A 2 6.03 -15.01 5.18
CA MET A 2 7.17 -15.92 5.44
C MET A 2 7.07 -16.74 6.75
N GLY A 3 5.87 -17.20 7.11
CA GLY A 3 5.63 -17.92 8.37
C GLY A 3 5.45 -17.02 9.60
N HIS A 4 5.52 -15.69 9.45
CA HIS A 4 5.25 -14.73 10.51
C HIS A 4 3.79 -14.23 10.49
N SER A 5 3.35 -13.71 11.64
CA SER A 5 2.06 -13.04 11.83
C SER A 5 1.79 -11.97 10.76
N SER A 6 0.52 -11.80 10.37
CA SER A 6 0.10 -10.69 9.50
C SER A 6 0.36 -9.33 10.15
N LEU A 7 0.29 -9.27 11.49
CA LEU A 7 0.56 -8.04 12.25
C LEU A 7 2.02 -7.58 12.13
N ALA A 8 2.94 -8.44 11.70
CA ALA A 8 4.32 -8.05 11.45
C ALA A 8 4.43 -6.95 10.38
N GLY A 9 3.44 -6.83 9.47
CA GLY A 9 3.38 -5.74 8.49
C GLY A 9 3.15 -4.34 9.09
N TYR A 10 2.78 -4.25 10.37
CA TYR A 10 2.60 -2.99 11.10
C TYR A 10 3.84 -2.55 11.88
N LEU A 11 4.89 -3.36 11.87
CA LEU A 11 6.14 -3.10 12.57
C LEU A 11 7.18 -2.54 11.59
N PRO A 12 8.18 -1.77 12.08
CA PRO A 12 9.24 -1.20 11.25
C PRO A 12 10.28 -2.25 10.84
N LEU A 13 9.84 -3.34 10.21
CA LEU A 13 10.70 -4.43 9.76
C LEU A 13 11.32 -4.13 8.39
N CYS A 14 10.54 -3.48 7.51
CA CYS A 14 10.97 -3.05 6.19
C CYS A 14 10.05 -1.95 5.65
N ASP A 15 10.43 -1.40 4.50
CA ASP A 15 9.57 -0.51 3.72
C ASP A 15 8.50 -1.33 2.99
N SER A 16 7.26 -1.25 3.48
CA SER A 16 6.14 -2.01 2.91
C SER A 16 5.90 -1.70 1.43
N ASN A 17 5.99 -0.43 1.02
CA ASN A 17 5.71 -0.01 -0.35
C ASN A 17 6.80 -0.49 -1.31
N ALA A 18 8.08 -0.46 -0.89
CA ALA A 18 9.18 -1.04 -1.66
C ALA A 18 9.05 -2.56 -1.78
N THR A 19 8.76 -3.25 -0.67
CA THR A 19 8.60 -4.70 -0.67
C THR A 19 7.47 -5.17 -1.58
N THR A 20 6.33 -4.48 -1.59
CA THR A 20 5.22 -4.80 -2.52
C THR A 20 5.65 -4.67 -3.98
N LEU A 21 6.33 -3.57 -4.35
CA LEU A 21 6.81 -3.37 -5.72
C LEU A 21 7.84 -4.43 -6.12
N GLU A 22 8.82 -4.71 -5.26
CA GLU A 22 9.86 -5.69 -5.54
C GLU A 22 9.28 -7.09 -5.77
N MET A 23 8.41 -7.54 -4.86
CA MET A 23 7.74 -8.84 -4.97
C MET A 23 6.83 -8.88 -6.21
N GLY A 24 6.12 -7.79 -6.49
CA GLY A 24 5.30 -7.65 -7.69
C GLY A 24 6.10 -7.83 -8.97
N GLU A 25 7.13 -7.00 -9.15
CA GLU A 25 7.93 -6.95 -10.37
C GLU A 25 8.76 -8.20 -10.61
N ARG A 26 9.31 -8.81 -9.54
CA ARG A 26 10.26 -9.93 -9.66
C ARG A 26 9.60 -11.29 -9.61
N GLU A 27 8.52 -11.44 -8.84
CA GLU A 27 7.98 -12.77 -8.50
C GLU A 27 6.57 -12.98 -9.06
N ILE A 28 5.70 -11.96 -8.97
CA ILE A 28 4.27 -12.12 -9.24
C ILE A 28 3.92 -11.79 -10.70
N LEU A 29 4.17 -10.55 -11.13
CA LEU A 29 3.77 -10.06 -12.45
C LEU A 29 4.41 -10.83 -13.62
N PRO A 30 5.67 -11.31 -13.53
CA PRO A 30 6.22 -12.18 -14.55
C PRO A 30 5.52 -13.55 -14.64
N ALA A 31 5.02 -14.07 -13.52
CA ALA A 31 4.40 -15.38 -13.44
C ALA A 31 2.90 -15.38 -13.82
N ILE A 32 2.19 -14.28 -13.54
CA ILE A 32 0.75 -14.15 -13.79
C ILE A 32 0.49 -13.41 -15.10
N LYS A 33 -0.28 -14.02 -16.02
CA LYS A 33 -0.54 -13.47 -17.37
C LYS A 33 -1.96 -12.97 -17.62
N GLU A 34 -2.96 -13.60 -16.99
CA GLU A 34 -4.38 -13.38 -17.34
C GLU A 34 -5.21 -12.85 -16.17
N ILE A 35 -4.67 -12.88 -14.95
CA ILE A 35 -5.40 -12.53 -13.73
C ILE A 35 -4.93 -11.14 -13.27
N PRO A 36 -5.85 -10.20 -12.97
CA PRO A 36 -5.47 -8.88 -12.46
C PRO A 36 -4.79 -9.00 -11.10
N VAL A 37 -3.70 -8.26 -10.91
CA VAL A 37 -2.92 -8.23 -9.67
C VAL A 37 -3.04 -6.86 -9.04
N ALA A 38 -3.39 -6.80 -7.74
CA ALA A 38 -3.48 -5.56 -6.98
C ALA A 38 -2.31 -5.42 -5.99
N ALA A 39 -1.78 -4.20 -5.86
CA ALA A 39 -0.71 -3.87 -4.94
C ALA A 39 -1.26 -3.43 -3.57
N GLY A 40 -0.79 -4.06 -2.49
CA GLY A 40 -1.02 -3.57 -1.13
C GLY A 40 -0.05 -2.45 -0.79
N LEU A 41 -0.59 -1.25 -0.54
CA LEU A 41 0.21 -0.04 -0.29
C LEU A 41 -0.14 0.61 1.05
N LEU A 42 0.89 1.14 1.72
CA LEU A 42 0.74 2.01 2.87
C LEU A 42 0.49 3.44 2.39
N GLY A 43 -0.77 3.88 2.42
CA GLY A 43 -1.16 5.22 1.96
C GLY A 43 -0.73 6.37 2.87
N ALA A 44 -0.50 6.10 4.15
CA ALA A 44 -0.07 7.10 5.13
C ALA A 44 1.45 7.29 5.20
N ASP A 45 2.23 6.68 4.28
CA ASP A 45 3.69 6.76 4.25
C ASP A 45 4.17 8.22 4.10
N PRO A 46 4.80 8.81 5.14
CA PRO A 46 5.22 10.21 5.11
C PRO A 46 6.50 10.43 4.29
N THR A 47 7.17 9.35 3.85
CA THR A 47 8.46 9.42 3.17
C THR A 47 8.34 9.45 1.64
N ARG A 48 7.11 9.35 1.11
CA ARG A 48 6.85 9.19 -0.32
C ARG A 48 5.87 10.19 -0.87
N ASP A 49 6.09 10.53 -2.14
CA ASP A 49 5.07 11.12 -2.99
C ASP A 49 4.13 10.00 -3.47
N ILE A 50 2.91 10.00 -2.95
CA ILE A 50 1.91 8.96 -3.25
C ILE A 50 1.50 8.98 -4.73
N GLY A 51 1.48 10.15 -5.38
CA GLY A 51 1.18 10.25 -6.81
C GLY A 51 2.23 9.50 -7.64
N ARG A 52 3.51 9.78 -7.38
CA ARG A 52 4.62 9.09 -8.05
C ARG A 52 4.67 7.60 -7.73
N LEU A 53 4.32 7.21 -6.51
CA LEU A 53 4.22 5.80 -6.14
C LEU A 53 3.16 5.08 -6.99
N LEU A 54 1.98 5.69 -7.15
CA LEU A 54 0.90 5.12 -7.95
C LEU A 54 1.24 5.06 -9.44
N ASP A 55 1.96 6.06 -9.96
CA ASP A 55 2.47 6.04 -11.33
C ASP A 55 3.39 4.82 -11.54
N ARG A 56 4.33 4.59 -10.61
CA ARG A 56 5.20 3.41 -10.64
C ARG A 56 4.43 2.09 -10.53
N VAL A 57 3.41 2.03 -9.69
CA VAL A 57 2.55 0.84 -9.55
C VAL A 57 1.86 0.51 -10.87
N LYS A 58 1.32 1.53 -11.55
CA LYS A 58 0.70 1.37 -12.87
C LYS A 58 1.72 0.94 -13.92
N GLU A 59 2.89 1.58 -13.96
CA GLU A 59 3.98 1.25 -14.88
C GLU A 59 4.51 -0.17 -14.70
N ALA A 60 4.60 -0.66 -13.46
CA ALA A 60 5.01 -2.03 -13.15
C ALA A 60 4.03 -3.07 -13.72
N GLY A 61 2.77 -2.70 -13.98
CA GLY A 61 1.75 -3.57 -14.55
C GLY A 61 0.71 -4.08 -13.56
N PHE A 62 0.63 -3.49 -12.36
CA PHE A 62 -0.48 -3.78 -11.45
C PHE A 62 -1.80 -3.24 -12.01
N SER A 63 -2.86 -4.02 -11.83
CA SER A 63 -4.22 -3.66 -12.28
C SER A 63 -4.98 -2.81 -11.25
N GLY A 64 -4.49 -2.75 -10.01
CA GLY A 64 -5.16 -2.04 -8.92
C GLY A 64 -4.34 -1.94 -7.66
N ILE A 65 -4.95 -1.35 -6.63
CA ILE A 65 -4.38 -1.21 -5.30
C ILE A 65 -5.40 -1.56 -4.21
N LEU A 66 -4.87 -1.83 -3.02
CA LEU A 66 -5.60 -1.85 -1.76
C LEU A 66 -4.76 -1.15 -0.68
N ASN A 67 -5.39 -0.53 0.30
CA ASN A 67 -4.72 0.09 1.44
C ASN A 67 -4.30 -0.99 2.45
N CYS A 68 -3.10 -1.53 2.29
CA CYS A 68 -2.57 -2.55 3.18
C CYS A 68 -1.05 -2.39 3.28
N PRO A 69 -0.49 -2.13 4.48
CA PRO A 69 -1.14 -2.02 5.80
C PRO A 69 -2.12 -0.85 5.94
N THR A 70 -3.12 -0.98 6.84
CA THR A 70 -4.14 0.06 7.09
C THR A 70 -4.26 0.45 8.57
N LEU A 71 -4.35 1.75 8.83
CA LEU A 71 -4.61 2.32 10.14
C LEU A 71 -6.00 1.95 10.67
N ALA A 72 -6.92 1.44 9.85
CA ALA A 72 -8.18 0.88 10.30
C ALA A 72 -8.00 -0.31 11.27
N CYS A 73 -6.86 -1.00 11.22
CA CYS A 73 -6.51 -2.07 12.16
C CYS A 73 -5.77 -1.59 13.42
N VAL A 74 -5.56 -0.28 13.58
CA VAL A 74 -4.85 0.34 14.72
C VAL A 74 -5.84 1.15 15.55
N ASP A 75 -5.82 0.96 16.87
CA ASP A 75 -6.74 1.58 17.82
C ASP A 75 -6.03 2.24 19.03
N GLY A 76 -6.84 2.70 19.99
CA GLY A 76 -6.37 3.29 21.24
C GLY A 76 -5.59 4.60 21.10
N MET A 77 -4.78 4.90 22.12
CA MET A 77 -3.94 6.10 22.15
C MET A 77 -2.91 6.11 21.01
N PHE A 78 -2.45 4.93 20.56
CA PHE A 78 -1.50 4.86 19.46
C PHE A 78 -2.12 5.36 18.16
N ARG A 79 -3.36 4.94 17.84
CA ARG A 79 -4.09 5.48 16.69
C ARG A 79 -4.29 6.99 16.78
N GLN A 80 -4.67 7.50 17.95
CA GLN A 80 -4.84 8.95 18.16
C GLN A 80 -3.55 9.72 17.86
N ASN A 81 -2.43 9.27 18.41
CA ASN A 81 -1.13 9.90 18.19
C ASN A 81 -0.72 9.90 16.71
N LEU A 82 -0.99 8.81 15.98
CA LEU A 82 -0.71 8.73 14.54
C LEU A 82 -1.54 9.75 13.74
N GLU A 83 -2.84 9.83 14.01
CA GLU A 83 -3.75 10.78 13.35
C GLU A 83 -3.32 12.24 13.62
N GLU A 84 -3.01 12.58 14.87
CA GLU A 84 -2.59 13.93 15.28
C GLU A 84 -1.25 14.35 14.66
N THR A 85 -0.38 13.39 14.35
CA THR A 85 0.93 13.64 13.71
C THR A 85 0.88 13.53 12.19
N GLY A 86 -0.32 13.34 11.62
CA GLY A 86 -0.54 13.32 10.18
C GLY A 86 -0.32 11.98 9.50
N LEU A 87 -0.17 10.88 10.25
CA LEU A 87 -0.32 9.51 9.73
C LEU A 87 -1.77 9.10 9.91
N SER A 88 -2.62 9.55 8.98
CA SER A 88 -4.07 9.46 9.11
C SER A 88 -4.70 8.48 8.12
N TYR A 89 -5.84 7.91 8.52
CA TYR A 89 -6.66 7.13 7.58
C TYR A 89 -7.18 7.98 6.42
N ALA A 90 -7.31 9.29 6.61
CA ALA A 90 -7.63 10.23 5.53
C ALA A 90 -6.60 10.19 4.39
N LYS A 91 -5.31 9.95 4.68
CA LYS A 91 -4.29 9.77 3.63
C LYS A 91 -4.46 8.46 2.86
N GLU A 92 -4.94 7.40 3.51
CA GLU A 92 -5.28 6.16 2.79
C GLU A 92 -6.44 6.38 1.83
N ILE A 93 -7.47 7.13 2.24
CA ILE A 93 -8.58 7.52 1.36
C ILE A 93 -8.07 8.37 0.19
N GLU A 94 -7.16 9.31 0.45
CA GLU A 94 -6.57 10.15 -0.60
C GLU A 94 -5.76 9.32 -1.61
N MET A 95 -4.99 8.33 -1.14
CA MET A 95 -4.31 7.39 -2.03
C MET A 95 -5.31 6.64 -2.93
N ILE A 96 -6.43 6.16 -2.37
CA ILE A 96 -7.49 5.48 -3.15
C ILE A 96 -8.09 6.44 -4.19
N ARG A 97 -8.32 7.70 -3.83
CA ARG A 97 -8.81 8.74 -4.75
C ARG A 97 -7.84 8.94 -5.91
N LEU A 98 -6.55 9.14 -5.62
CA LEU A 98 -5.48 9.33 -6.61
C LEU A 98 -5.28 8.10 -7.50
N ALA A 99 -5.52 6.89 -6.99
CA ALA A 99 -5.43 5.66 -7.75
C ALA A 99 -6.60 5.55 -8.75
N ARG A 100 -7.82 5.92 -8.35
CA ARG A 100 -8.95 5.98 -9.27
C ARG A 100 -8.73 6.97 -10.42
N GLU A 101 -8.12 8.12 -10.16
CA GLU A 101 -7.76 9.08 -11.21
C GLU A 101 -6.77 8.51 -12.24
N ARG A 102 -6.08 7.42 -11.90
CA ARG A 102 -5.13 6.71 -12.76
C ARG A 102 -5.74 5.45 -13.39
N ASP A 103 -7.05 5.27 -13.34
CA ASP A 103 -7.74 4.04 -13.80
C ASP A 103 -7.20 2.75 -13.13
N LEU A 104 -6.67 2.85 -11.91
CA LEU A 104 -6.35 1.67 -11.11
C LEU A 104 -7.62 1.18 -10.41
N PHE A 105 -7.85 -0.14 -10.44
CA PHE A 105 -8.88 -0.75 -9.62
C PHE A 105 -8.60 -0.50 -8.13
N THR A 106 -9.63 -0.22 -7.35
CA THR A 106 -9.50 0.08 -5.91
C THR A 106 -10.48 -0.76 -5.10
N HIS A 107 -9.98 -1.43 -4.07
CA HIS A 107 -10.76 -2.19 -3.08
C HIS A 107 -10.50 -1.66 -1.67
#